data_AF-A0A0D1BX83-F1
#
_entry.id   AF-A0A0D1BX83-F1
#
_cell.length_a   1.000
_cell.length_b   1.000
_cell.length_c   1.000
_cell.angle_alpha   90.00
_cell.angle_beta   90.00
_cell.angle_gamma   90.00
#
_symmetry.space_group_name_H-M   'P 1'
#
loop_
_entity.id
_entity.type
_entity.pdbx_description
1 polymer ?
#
loop_
_entity_poly.entity_id
_entity_poly.type
_entity_poly.pdbx_seq_one_letter_code
_entity_poly.pdbx_strand_id
1 'polypeptide(L)'
;MRVNEFVPNIKVFDNFGKNFVNGNEKTENTEKVSFSEVLKDKLDGVNAKQVKADNSTQSFIKGEEIDIHNVMLNAEEAKMSMELAVQVRNKLVEAYQELSRMQL
;
A
#
# COMPACT_ATOMS: atom_id res chain seq x y z
N MET A 1 11.43 17.48 -32.10
CA MET A 1 10.92 17.20 -30.73
C MET A 1 10.88 15.70 -30.55
N ARG A 2 11.70 15.13 -29.65
CA ARG A 2 11.66 13.71 -29.30
C ARG A 2 10.67 13.55 -28.15
N VAL A 3 9.58 12.84 -28.40
CA VAL A 3 8.53 12.53 -27.43
C VAL A 3 8.69 11.04 -27.15
N ASN A 4 9.41 10.64 -26.10
CA ASN A 4 9.52 9.24 -25.65
C ASN A 4 10.23 9.10 -24.28
N GLU A 5 9.78 9.84 -23.25
CA GLU A 5 10.41 9.82 -21.91
C GLU A 5 9.52 9.28 -20.77
N PHE A 6 8.39 8.62 -21.07
CA PHE A 6 7.50 8.06 -20.05
C PHE A 6 7.48 6.53 -19.98
N VAL A 7 8.57 5.87 -20.34
CA VAL A 7 8.74 4.44 -20.03
C VAL A 7 9.61 4.35 -18.77
N PRO A 8 9.06 3.98 -17.61
CA PRO A 8 9.84 3.78 -16.40
C PRO A 8 10.98 2.78 -16.66
N ASN A 9 12.21 3.18 -16.35
CA ASN A 9 13.39 2.34 -16.48
C ASN A 9 13.22 1.07 -15.63
N ILE A 10 13.41 -0.12 -16.20
CA ILE A 10 13.26 -1.42 -15.51
C ILE A 10 14.03 -1.48 -14.17
N LYS A 11 15.09 -0.67 -14.03
CA LYS A 11 15.87 -0.49 -12.80
C LYS A 11 15.07 0.04 -11.60
N VAL A 12 13.91 0.66 -11.82
CA VAL A 12 13.00 1.04 -10.71
C VAL A 12 12.47 -0.19 -9.98
N PHE A 13 12.33 -1.32 -10.68
CA PHE A 13 11.86 -2.59 -10.11
C PHE A 13 13.00 -3.37 -9.44
N ASP A 14 14.23 -3.27 -9.94
CA ASP A 14 15.42 -3.84 -9.29
C ASP A 14 15.66 -3.24 -7.89
N ASN A 15 15.31 -1.97 -7.71
CA ASN A 15 15.46 -1.28 -6.43
C ASN A 15 14.44 -1.71 -5.37
N PHE A 16 13.29 -2.28 -5.77
CA PHE A 16 12.39 -2.91 -4.82
C PHE A 16 13.07 -4.13 -4.21
N GLY A 17 13.61 -5.05 -5.02
CA GLY A 17 14.27 -6.25 -4.50
C GLY A 17 15.49 -5.98 -3.62
N LYS A 18 16.31 -4.97 -3.95
CA LYS A 18 17.54 -4.67 -3.21
C LYS A 18 17.31 -4.05 -1.82
N ASN A 19 16.23 -3.28 -1.62
CA ASN A 19 15.92 -2.69 -0.32
C ASN A 19 15.47 -3.72 0.73
N PHE A 20 15.11 -4.93 0.31
CA PHE A 20 14.77 -6.05 1.20
C PHE A 20 15.96 -6.99 1.49
N VAL A 21 17.10 -6.81 0.82
CA VAL A 21 18.24 -7.76 0.86
C VAL A 21 19.44 -7.23 1.67
N ASN A 22 19.42 -5.99 2.14
CA ASN A 22 20.56 -5.46 2.91
C ASN A 22 20.44 -5.78 4.42
N GLY A 23 20.74 -7.04 4.77
CA GLY A 23 20.78 -7.53 6.13
C GLY A 23 21.46 -8.89 6.24
N ASN A 24 22.80 -8.89 6.18
CA ASN A 24 23.77 -9.90 6.65
C ASN A 24 23.40 -11.39 6.61
N GLU A 25 24.13 -12.11 5.75
CA GLU A 25 24.19 -13.57 5.64
C GLU A 25 24.55 -14.27 6.96
N LYS A 26 23.60 -15.04 7.52
CA LYS A 26 23.85 -16.33 8.19
C LYS A 26 22.69 -17.30 7.91
N THR A 27 23.08 -18.53 7.63
CA THR A 27 22.31 -19.65 7.07
C THR A 27 21.17 -20.16 7.98
N GLU A 28 20.11 -20.68 7.34
CA GLU A 28 19.09 -21.62 7.86
C GLU A 28 17.95 -21.09 8.75
N ASN A 29 17.11 -20.22 8.18
CA ASN A 29 15.65 -20.36 8.20
C ASN A 29 15.12 -19.27 7.26
N THR A 30 14.73 -19.64 6.05
CA THR A 30 13.88 -18.75 5.27
C THR A 30 12.55 -18.72 6.01
N GLU A 31 12.41 -17.81 6.98
CA GLU A 31 11.10 -17.39 7.46
C GLU A 31 10.35 -16.95 6.20
N LYS A 32 9.50 -17.83 5.71
CA LYS A 32 8.64 -17.56 4.57
C LYS A 32 7.71 -16.46 5.04
N VAL A 33 8.09 -15.21 4.78
CA VAL A 33 7.25 -14.04 5.02
C VAL A 33 5.88 -14.38 4.46
N SER A 34 4.89 -14.53 5.34
CA SER A 34 3.59 -15.04 4.92
C SER A 34 2.85 -13.95 4.15
N PHE A 35 2.18 -14.30 3.07
CA PHE A 35 1.30 -13.36 2.36
C PHE A 35 0.27 -12.72 3.32
N SER A 36 -0.22 -13.47 4.31
CA SER A 36 -1.13 -12.95 5.33
C SER A 36 -0.50 -11.86 6.20
N GLU A 37 0.80 -11.96 6.51
CA GLU A 37 1.52 -10.95 7.28
C GLU A 37 1.72 -9.67 6.47
N VAL A 38 2.11 -9.81 5.19
CA VAL A 38 2.24 -8.67 4.27
C VAL A 38 0.89 -7.99 4.06
N LEU A 39 -0.17 -8.76 3.82
CA LEU A 39 -1.52 -8.22 3.64
C LEU A 39 -1.98 -7.48 4.89
N LYS A 40 -1.73 -8.04 6.08
CA LYS A 40 -2.04 -7.38 7.36
C LYS A 40 -1.27 -6.07 7.52
N ASP A 41 0.05 -6.07 7.30
CA ASP A 41 0.88 -4.85 7.33
C ASP A 41 0.34 -3.75 6.39
N LYS A 42 -0.06 -4.12 5.18
CA LYS A 42 -0.64 -3.16 4.22
C LYS A 42 -2.02 -2.65 4.64
N LEU A 43 -2.87 -3.50 5.22
CA LEU A 43 -4.17 -3.07 5.76
C LEU A 43 -3.99 -2.15 6.97
N ASP A 44 -3.04 -2.44 7.84
CA ASP A 44 -2.66 -1.57 8.96
C ASP A 44 -2.15 -0.21 8.43
N GLY A 45 -1.40 -0.22 7.32
CA GLY A 45 -1.00 1.00 6.61
C GLY A 45 -2.17 1.81 6.04
N VAL A 46 -3.21 1.16 5.51
CA VAL A 46 -4.44 1.84 5.05
C VAL A 46 -5.16 2.49 6.24
N ASN A 47 -5.28 1.78 7.36
CA ASN A 47 -5.87 2.32 8.59
C ASN A 47 -5.08 3.51 9.12
N ALA A 48 -3.75 3.43 9.12
CA ALA A 48 -2.88 4.54 9.55
C ALA A 48 -3.12 5.80 8.70
N LYS A 49 -3.33 5.66 7.38
CA LYS A 49 -3.67 6.79 6.50
C LYS A 49 -5.04 7.39 6.81
N GLN A 50 -6.05 6.57 7.10
CA GLN A 50 -7.36 7.06 7.55
C GLN A 50 -7.24 7.87 8.85
N VAL A 51 -6.59 7.31 9.86
CA VAL A 51 -6.39 7.98 11.16
C VAL A 51 -5.62 9.30 10.97
N LYS A 52 -4.61 9.32 10.08
CA LYS A 52 -3.88 10.55 9.75
C LYS A 52 -4.79 11.62 9.12
N ALA A 53 -5.65 11.23 8.18
CA ALA A 53 -6.62 12.14 7.56
C ALA A 53 -7.62 12.70 8.57
N ASP A 54 -8.15 11.85 9.45
CA ASP A 54 -9.08 12.25 10.51
C ASP A 54 -8.42 13.21 11.51
N ASN A 55 -7.20 12.89 11.96
CA ASN A 55 -6.42 13.75 12.85
C ASN A 55 -6.13 15.10 12.20
N SER A 56 -5.69 15.10 10.93
CA SER A 56 -5.41 16.34 10.18
C SER A 56 -6.68 17.20 10.05
N THR A 57 -7.84 16.58 9.85
CA THR A 57 -9.13 17.27 9.77
C THR A 57 -9.52 17.85 11.12
N GLN A 58 -9.36 17.08 12.21
CA GLN A 58 -9.66 17.55 13.57
C GLN A 58 -8.75 18.71 13.98
N SER A 59 -7.44 18.62 13.72
CA SER A 59 -6.48 19.68 13.98
C SER A 59 -6.83 20.97 13.25
N PHE A 60 -7.20 20.87 11.97
CA PHE A 60 -7.66 22.03 11.20
C PHE A 60 -8.92 22.67 11.79
N ILE A 61 -9.93 21.87 12.15
CA ILE A 61 -11.18 22.36 12.77
C ILE A 61 -10.90 23.02 14.14
N LYS A 62 -9.91 22.51 14.90
CA LYS A 62 -9.47 23.08 16.18
C LYS A 62 -8.72 24.41 16.03
N GLY A 63 -8.41 24.83 14.81
CA GLY A 63 -7.66 26.06 14.53
C GLY A 63 -6.15 25.92 14.75
N GLU A 64 -5.63 24.68 14.76
CA GLU A 64 -4.18 24.45 14.74
C GLU A 64 -3.59 24.93 13.40
N GLU A 65 -2.30 25.28 13.40
CA GLU A 65 -1.58 25.81 12.23
C GLU A 65 -1.28 24.68 11.21
N ILE A 66 -2.35 24.11 10.65
CA ILE A 66 -2.30 23.11 9.58
C ILE A 66 -2.85 23.73 8.29
N ASP A 67 -2.11 23.58 7.21
CA ASP A 67 -2.57 24.01 5.89
C ASP A 67 -3.72 23.11 5.40
N ILE A 68 -4.81 23.72 4.94
CA ILE A 68 -5.96 23.04 4.33
C ILE A 68 -5.56 22.14 3.15
N HIS A 69 -4.51 22.50 2.40
CA HIS A 69 -4.00 21.68 1.31
C HIS A 69 -3.48 20.33 1.82
N ASN A 70 -2.82 20.32 2.98
CA ASN A 70 -2.32 19.09 3.60
C ASN A 70 -3.48 18.22 4.12
N VAL A 71 -4.53 18.82 4.66
CA VAL A 71 -5.75 18.10 5.08
C VAL A 71 -6.39 17.41 3.88
N MET A 72 -6.59 18.14 2.79
CA MET A 72 -7.17 17.59 1.56
C MET A 72 -6.31 16.50 0.95
N LEU A 73 -4.98 16.69 0.94
CA LEU A 73 -4.06 15.68 0.41
C LEU A 73 -4.09 14.40 1.26
N ASN A 74 -4.04 14.52 2.59
CA ASN A 74 -4.16 13.38 3.49
C ASN A 74 -5.51 12.65 3.32
N ALA A 75 -6.60 13.40 3.14
CA ALA A 75 -7.93 12.83 2.92
C ALA A 75 -8.02 12.06 1.59
N GLU A 76 -7.48 12.62 0.51
CA GLU A 76 -7.47 11.96 -0.80
C GLU A 76 -6.57 10.71 -0.79
N GLU A 77 -5.40 10.78 -0.15
CA GLU A 77 -4.53 9.61 0.03
C GLU A 77 -5.23 8.48 0.79
N ALA A 78 -5.95 8.80 1.86
CA ALA A 78 -6.71 7.83 2.64
C ALA A 78 -7.83 7.20 1.81
N LYS A 79 -8.56 8.01 1.04
CA LYS A 79 -9.64 7.56 0.15
C LYS A 79 -9.11 6.62 -0.93
N MET A 80 -8.10 7.05 -1.70
CA MET A 80 -7.49 6.21 -2.75
C MET A 80 -6.94 4.90 -2.19
N SER A 81 -6.32 4.94 -1.00
CA SER A 81 -5.78 3.74 -0.34
C SER A 81 -6.88 2.76 0.07
N MET A 82 -8.02 3.26 0.55
CA MET A 82 -9.18 2.44 0.88
C MET A 82 -9.82 1.83 -0.37
N GLU A 83 -9.98 2.62 -1.44
CA GLU A 83 -10.50 2.12 -2.73
C GLU A 83 -9.63 0.97 -3.26
N LEU A 84 -8.30 1.13 -3.21
CA LEU A 84 -7.36 0.07 -3.57
C LEU A 84 -7.54 -1.17 -2.67
N ALA A 85 -7.67 -1.00 -1.35
CA ALA A 85 -7.89 -2.10 -0.43
C ALA A 85 -9.17 -2.89 -0.74
N VAL A 86 -10.25 -2.20 -1.12
CA VAL A 86 -11.51 -2.83 -1.56
C VAL A 86 -11.31 -3.63 -2.85
N GLN A 87 -10.56 -3.09 -3.83
CA GLN A 87 -10.26 -3.82 -5.06
C GLN A 87 -9.46 -5.09 -4.80
N VAL A 88 -8.45 -5.03 -3.92
CA VAL A 88 -7.66 -6.19 -3.51
C VAL A 88 -8.55 -7.22 -2.80
N ARG A 89 -9.40 -6.78 -1.87
CA ARG A 89 -10.39 -7.66 -1.19
C ARG A 89 -11.28 -8.38 -2.21
N ASN A 90 -11.80 -7.66 -3.19
CA ASN A 90 -12.66 -8.25 -4.22
C ASN A 90 -11.89 -9.30 -5.04
N LYS A 91 -10.64 -9.01 -5.44
CA LYS A 91 -9.79 -9.97 -6.15
C LYS A 91 -9.47 -11.23 -5.35
N LEU A 92 -9.27 -11.11 -4.04
CA LEU A 92 -9.06 -12.26 -3.16
C LEU A 92 -10.31 -13.13 -3.07
N VAL A 93 -11.50 -12.52 -2.96
CA VAL A 93 -12.78 -13.25 -2.96
C VAL A 93 -13.01 -13.94 -4.30
N GLU A 94 -12.78 -13.26 -5.43
CA GLU A 94 -12.87 -13.83 -6.77
C GLU A 94 -11.93 -15.02 -6.94
N ALA A 95 -10.66 -14.89 -6.53
CA ALA A 95 -9.67 -15.95 -6.61
C ALA A 95 -10.08 -17.18 -5.78
N TYR A 96 -10.60 -16.96 -4.56
CA TYR A 96 -11.13 -18.04 -3.74
C TYR A 96 -12.31 -18.76 -4.42
N GLN A 97 -13.26 -18.00 -4.97
CA GLN A 97 -14.40 -18.56 -5.69
C GLN A 97 -13.96 -19.35 -6.93
N GLU A 98 -12.94 -18.89 -7.65
CA GLU A 98 -12.43 -19.57 -8.83
C GLU A 98 -11.78 -20.91 -8.50
N LEU A 99 -10.92 -20.94 -7.46
CA LEU A 99 -10.31 -22.19 -6.98
C LEU A 99 -11.36 -23.22 -6.55
N SER A 100 -12.46 -22.76 -5.93
CA SER A 100 -13.59 -23.62 -5.55
C SER A 100 -14.32 -24.19 -6.77
N ARG A 101 -14.50 -23.40 -7.83
CA ARG A 101 -15.13 -23.84 -9.09
C ARG A 101 -14.28 -24.82 -9.89
N MET A 102 -12.94 -24.73 -9.81
CA MET A 102 -12.04 -25.65 -10.52
C MET A 102 -12.05 -27.08 -9.96
N GLN A 103 -12.52 -27.29 -8.73
CA GLN A 103 -12.49 -28.59 -8.04
C GLN A 103 -13.81 -29.38 -8.13
N LEU A 104 -14.83 -28.84 -8.83
CA LEU A 104 -16.05 -29.57 -9.20
C LEU A 104 -15.96 -30.15 -10.61
#